data_AF-A0A4Q2KVM3-F1
#
_entry.id   AF-A0A4Q2KVM3-F1
#
_cell.length_a   1.000
_cell.length_b   1.000
_cell.length_c   1.000
_cell.angle_alpha   90.00
_cell.angle_beta   90.00
_cell.angle_gamma   90.00
#
_symmetry.space_group_name_H-M   'P 1'
#
loop_
_entity.id
_entity.type
_entity.pdbx_description
1 polymer ?
#
loop_
_entity_poly.entity_id
_entity_poly.type
_entity_poly.pdbx_seq_one_letter_code
_entity_poly.pdbx_strand_id
1 'polypeptide(L)'
;MTPHVALGRQGGVALALLMLSIAGCAGNEIPDESRSPSPSPGADEPRVLIECFYPDGSEVATFTRLEEAWASTNYVRIDHCEARAAEPGDFELSEEEAEVASVAEAGLPGEDPTELFLRTLAACVRIAPEGDRGMASQPTSILEAALVLCPEAPHAGLIETELGTRE
;
A
#
# COMPACT_ATOMS: atom_id res chain seq x y z
N MET A 1 48.80 -18.43 27.62
CA MET A 1 48.13 -19.67 28.06
C MET A 1 46.89 -19.84 27.22
N THR A 2 46.95 -20.75 26.24
CA THR A 2 45.85 -21.26 25.42
C THR A 2 45.12 -22.38 26.17
N PRO A 3 43.82 -22.58 25.89
CA PRO A 3 43.38 -23.83 25.26
C PRO A 3 42.47 -23.56 24.04
N HIS A 4 42.73 -24.14 22.87
CA HIS A 4 42.18 -25.41 22.33
C HIS A 4 40.63 -25.49 22.39
N VAL A 5 39.93 -25.13 21.30
CA VAL A 5 39.40 -25.98 20.21
C VAL A 5 38.17 -26.81 20.59
N ALA A 6 37.05 -26.57 19.90
CA ALA A 6 36.09 -27.61 19.51
C ALA A 6 35.39 -27.25 18.19
N LEU A 7 35.70 -28.03 17.15
CA LEU A 7 34.96 -28.14 15.89
C LEU A 7 33.63 -28.88 16.10
N GLY A 8 32.58 -28.49 15.37
CA GLY A 8 31.43 -29.35 15.02
C GLY A 8 30.94 -28.98 13.61
N ARG A 9 31.38 -29.69 12.55
CA ARG A 9 30.70 -30.81 11.83
C ARG A 9 29.36 -30.40 11.21
N GLN A 10 29.34 -29.99 9.93
CA GLN A 10 29.06 -30.83 8.74
C GLN A 10 27.70 -31.55 8.74
N GLY A 11 26.83 -31.09 7.83
CA GLY A 11 25.72 -31.81 7.17
C GLY A 11 25.05 -30.81 6.22
N GLY A 12 25.09 -30.91 4.90
CA GLY A 12 25.14 -32.11 4.06
C GLY A 12 23.80 -32.30 3.36
N VAL A 13 23.57 -31.51 2.30
CA VAL A 13 22.81 -31.76 1.06
C VAL A 13 21.51 -32.57 1.14
N ALA A 14 20.40 -31.98 0.64
CA ALA A 14 19.44 -32.72 -0.20
C ALA A 14 18.61 -31.76 -1.05
N LEU A 15 19.05 -31.62 -2.31
CA LEU A 15 18.27 -31.13 -3.44
C LEU A 15 17.17 -32.17 -3.73
N ALA A 16 15.90 -31.78 -3.75
CA ALA A 16 14.81 -32.65 -4.21
C ALA A 16 14.00 -31.92 -5.30
N LEU A 17 14.47 -32.08 -6.54
CA LEU A 17 13.69 -31.89 -7.75
C LEU A 17 12.72 -33.07 -7.88
N LEU A 18 11.42 -32.81 -7.83
CA LEU A 18 10.40 -33.78 -8.23
C LEU A 18 9.75 -33.29 -9.53
N MET A 19 10.27 -33.81 -10.64
CA MET A 19 9.59 -33.84 -11.93
C MET A 19 8.71 -35.09 -11.96
N LEU A 20 7.39 -34.91 -12.09
CA LEU A 20 6.49 -36.00 -12.48
C LEU A 20 5.65 -35.53 -13.68
N SER A 21 5.99 -36.09 -14.85
CA SER A 21 5.20 -36.03 -16.07
C SER A 21 4.31 -37.28 -16.13
N ILE A 22 3.00 -37.14 -16.32
CA ILE A 22 2.18 -38.18 -16.98
C ILE A 22 1.13 -37.50 -17.86
N ALA A 23 1.16 -37.88 -19.13
CA ALA A 23 0.23 -37.51 -20.19
C ALA A 23 -1.15 -38.16 -19.99
N GLY A 24 -2.20 -37.43 -20.39
CA GLY A 24 -3.55 -37.96 -20.59
C GLY A 24 -4.26 -37.16 -21.67
N CYS A 25 -4.34 -37.72 -22.88
CA CYS A 25 -5.11 -37.20 -24.00
C CYS A 25 -6.49 -37.89 -24.05
N ALA A 26 -7.58 -37.14 -23.96
CA ALA A 26 -8.88 -37.44 -24.60
C ALA A 26 -9.89 -36.33 -24.27
N GLY A 27 -10.36 -35.61 -25.29
CA GLY A 27 -11.40 -34.58 -25.15
C GLY A 27 -11.31 -33.53 -26.24
N ASN A 28 -11.79 -33.88 -27.43
CA ASN A 28 -11.90 -32.98 -28.58
C ASN A 28 -13.23 -32.21 -28.48
N GLU A 29 -13.18 -30.97 -28.01
CA GLU A 29 -14.22 -29.96 -28.19
C GLU A 29 -13.51 -28.62 -28.34
N ILE A 30 -13.49 -28.11 -29.57
CA ILE A 30 -12.97 -26.79 -29.91
C ILE A 30 -13.98 -25.78 -29.35
N PRO A 31 -13.63 -24.93 -28.37
CA PRO A 31 -14.48 -23.82 -28.01
C PRO A 31 -14.50 -22.86 -29.18
N ASP A 32 -15.71 -22.66 -29.69
CA ASP A 32 -16.10 -21.62 -30.61
C ASP A 32 -15.58 -20.27 -30.13
N GLU A 33 -15.01 -19.52 -31.08
CA GLU A 33 -14.80 -18.08 -31.03
C GLU A 33 -13.95 -17.53 -29.88
N SER A 34 -12.68 -17.33 -30.23
CA SER A 34 -11.86 -16.20 -29.81
C SER A 34 -12.66 -14.89 -29.82
N ARG A 35 -13.35 -14.60 -28.72
CA ARG A 35 -13.56 -13.24 -28.25
C ARG A 35 -12.61 -13.05 -27.08
N SER A 36 -11.33 -12.83 -27.39
CA SER A 36 -10.52 -12.02 -26.50
C SER A 36 -11.33 -10.75 -26.27
N PRO A 37 -11.75 -10.40 -25.04
CA PRO A 37 -12.13 -9.04 -24.79
C PRO A 37 -10.89 -8.23 -25.15
N SER A 38 -10.95 -7.47 -26.24
CA SER A 38 -10.00 -6.39 -26.44
C SER A 38 -10.03 -5.59 -25.14
N PRO A 39 -8.90 -5.38 -24.45
CA PRO A 39 -8.89 -4.52 -23.28
C PRO A 39 -9.49 -3.19 -23.73
N SER A 40 -10.60 -2.80 -23.11
CA SER A 40 -11.13 -1.46 -23.31
C SER A 40 -10.01 -0.50 -22.98
N PRO A 41 -9.54 0.35 -23.91
CA PRO A 41 -8.59 1.40 -23.56
C PRO A 41 -9.29 2.28 -22.52
N GLY A 42 -8.81 2.26 -21.28
CA GLY A 42 -9.35 3.05 -20.16
C GLY A 42 -9.80 2.27 -18.92
N ALA A 43 -9.84 0.92 -18.93
CA ALA A 43 -10.22 0.15 -17.73
C ALA A 43 -9.03 -0.25 -16.83
N ASP A 44 -7.80 -0.12 -17.32
CA ASP A 44 -6.57 -0.54 -16.63
C ASP A 44 -5.70 0.64 -16.15
N GLU A 45 -6.12 1.89 -16.39
CA GLU A 45 -5.36 3.06 -15.94
C GLU A 45 -5.73 3.42 -14.49
N PRO A 46 -4.73 3.69 -13.63
CA PRO A 46 -4.98 3.97 -12.22
C PRO A 46 -5.63 5.34 -12.04
N ARG A 47 -6.71 5.44 -11.24
CA ARG A 47 -7.34 6.75 -10.92
C ARG A 47 -6.48 7.62 -10.01
N VAL A 48 -5.60 7.01 -9.22
CA VAL A 48 -4.75 7.68 -8.23
C VAL A 48 -3.31 7.19 -8.35
N LEU A 49 -2.38 8.12 -8.19
CA LEU A 49 -0.95 7.87 -8.08
C LEU A 49 -0.49 8.20 -6.66
N ILE A 50 0.33 7.34 -6.09
CA ILE A 50 0.87 7.46 -4.73
C ILE A 50 2.38 7.57 -4.83
N GLU A 51 2.90 8.77 -4.68
CA GLU A 51 4.33 9.08 -4.75
C GLU A 51 4.93 9.04 -3.35
N CYS A 52 5.88 8.13 -3.12
CA CYS A 52 6.49 7.95 -1.80
C CYS A 52 7.95 8.40 -1.79
N PHE A 53 8.36 9.01 -0.68
CA PHE A 53 9.67 9.65 -0.56
C PHE A 53 10.44 9.15 0.67
N TYR A 54 11.77 9.14 0.54
CA TYR A 54 12.68 8.99 1.67
C TYR A 54 12.78 10.31 2.47
N PRO A 55 13.35 10.29 3.69
CA PRO A 55 13.53 11.51 4.50
C PRO A 55 14.39 12.60 3.83
N ASP A 56 15.27 12.23 2.90
CA ASP A 56 16.09 13.18 2.13
C ASP A 56 15.34 13.78 0.93
N GLY A 57 14.06 13.44 0.74
CA GLY A 57 13.21 13.89 -0.34
C GLY A 57 13.41 13.15 -1.66
N SER A 58 14.30 12.15 -1.73
CA SER A 58 14.41 11.32 -2.93
C SER A 58 13.23 10.37 -3.06
N GLU A 59 12.78 10.14 -4.29
CA GLU A 59 11.64 9.25 -4.57
C GLU A 59 12.02 7.79 -4.29
N VAL A 60 11.13 7.09 -3.58
CA VAL A 60 11.20 5.64 -3.39
C VAL A 60 10.63 4.95 -4.62
N ALA A 61 9.38 5.27 -4.94
CA ALA A 61 8.61 4.79 -6.08
C ALA A 61 7.27 5.52 -6.13
N THR A 62 6.62 5.43 -7.29
CA THR A 62 5.20 5.74 -7.46
C THR A 62 4.39 4.44 -7.51
N PHE A 63 3.38 4.32 -6.66
CA PHE A 63 2.46 3.18 -6.60
C PHE A 63 1.08 3.57 -7.11
N THR A 64 0.30 2.57 -7.51
CA THR A 64 -1.09 2.76 -7.95
C THR A 64 -2.09 2.02 -7.07
N ARG A 65 -1.59 1.21 -6.12
CA ARG A 65 -2.36 0.43 -5.15
C ARG A 65 -1.68 0.43 -3.79
N LEU A 66 -2.47 0.39 -2.73
CA LEU A 66 -1.96 0.34 -1.35
C LEU A 66 -1.17 -0.96 -1.10
N GLU A 67 -1.64 -2.09 -1.61
CA GLU A 67 -1.03 -3.40 -1.41
C GLU A 67 0.36 -3.48 -2.03
N GLU A 68 0.57 -2.82 -3.18
CA GLU A 68 1.88 -2.72 -3.83
C GLU A 68 2.85 -1.91 -2.95
N ALA A 69 2.38 -0.80 -2.40
CA ALA A 69 3.17 0.03 -1.51
C ALA A 69 3.50 -0.71 -0.19
N TRP A 70 2.53 -1.42 0.39
CA TRP A 70 2.71 -2.23 1.61
C TRP A 70 3.64 -3.43 1.39
N ALA A 71 3.66 -4.02 0.19
CA ALA A 71 4.56 -5.10 -0.17
C ALA A 71 5.98 -4.61 -0.55
N SER A 72 6.21 -3.30 -0.64
CA SER A 72 7.51 -2.73 -1.01
C SER A 72 8.60 -3.13 -0.02
N THR A 73 9.75 -3.59 -0.53
CA THR A 73 10.93 -3.84 0.32
C THR A 73 11.49 -2.58 0.99
N ASN A 74 11.11 -1.41 0.49
CA ASN A 74 11.49 -0.12 1.06
C ASN A 74 10.42 0.45 2.00
N TYR A 75 9.31 -0.26 2.24
CA TYR A 75 8.17 0.23 3.03
C TYR A 75 8.60 0.90 4.33
N VAL A 76 9.40 0.23 5.16
CA VAL A 76 9.84 0.77 6.47
C VAL A 76 10.75 2.00 6.37
N ARG A 77 11.31 2.28 5.20
CA ARG A 77 12.21 3.40 4.91
C ARG A 77 11.48 4.59 4.29
N ILE A 78 10.26 4.41 3.81
CA ILE A 78 9.41 5.51 3.35
C ILE A 78 9.14 6.42 4.55
N ASP A 79 9.33 7.72 4.32
CA ASP A 79 9.10 8.79 5.29
C ASP A 79 7.63 9.24 5.23
N HIS A 80 7.21 9.63 4.03
CA HIS A 80 5.86 10.05 3.71
C HIS A 80 5.53 9.67 2.26
N CYS A 81 4.24 9.71 1.94
CA CYS A 81 3.76 9.66 0.58
C CYS A 81 2.81 10.84 0.32
N GLU A 82 2.59 11.12 -0.96
CA GLU A 82 1.61 12.06 -1.47
C GLU A 82 0.72 11.30 -2.45
N ALA A 83 -0.60 11.48 -2.38
CA ALA A 83 -1.52 10.89 -3.33
C ALA A 83 -2.11 11.99 -4.21
N ARG A 84 -2.26 11.69 -5.50
CA ARG A 84 -2.85 12.61 -6.48
C ARG A 84 -3.71 11.86 -7.48
N ALA A 85 -4.78 12.50 -7.92
CA ALA A 85 -5.53 12.03 -9.07
C ALA A 85 -4.60 11.90 -10.29
N ALA A 86 -4.70 10.78 -11.01
CA ALA A 86 -3.96 10.60 -12.27
C ALA A 86 -4.47 11.59 -13.34
N GLU A 87 -5.79 11.85 -13.33
CA GLU A 87 -6.47 12.83 -14.18
C GLU A 87 -7.26 13.81 -13.30
N PRO A 88 -6.64 14.89 -12.80
CA PRO A 88 -7.25 15.78 -11.81
C PRO A 88 -8.55 16.47 -12.27
N GLY A 89 -8.73 16.67 -13.57
CA GLY A 89 -9.92 17.34 -14.12
C GLY A 89 -11.19 16.49 -14.10
N ASP A 90 -11.04 15.17 -14.03
CA ASP A 90 -12.12 14.19 -14.13
C ASP A 90 -12.22 13.29 -12.88
N PHE A 91 -11.50 13.66 -11.81
CA PHE A 91 -11.48 12.90 -10.58
C PHE A 91 -12.67 13.27 -9.70
N GLU A 92 -13.66 12.38 -9.66
CA GLU A 92 -14.79 12.44 -8.75
C GLU A 92 -14.68 11.34 -7.71
N LEU A 93 -15.00 11.66 -6.45
CA LEU A 93 -15.08 10.68 -5.38
C LEU A 93 -16.28 9.75 -5.58
N SER A 94 -16.07 8.47 -5.33
CA SER A 94 -17.17 7.54 -5.08
C SER A 94 -17.90 7.89 -3.76
N GLU A 95 -19.07 7.30 -3.53
CA GLU A 95 -19.80 7.46 -2.27
C GLU A 95 -18.96 7.03 -1.07
N GLU A 96 -18.26 5.89 -1.16
CA GLU A 96 -17.37 5.37 -0.12
C GLU A 96 -16.16 6.31 0.10
N GLU A 97 -15.57 6.83 -0.98
CA GLU A 97 -14.44 7.77 -0.90
C GLU A 97 -14.88 9.10 -0.25
N ALA A 98 -16.11 9.55 -0.53
CA ALA A 98 -16.70 10.75 0.08
C ALA A 98 -17.04 10.55 1.57
N GLU A 99 -17.48 9.36 1.98
CA GLU A 99 -17.67 9.05 3.40
C GLU A 99 -16.36 9.16 4.19
N VAL A 100 -15.25 8.65 3.65
CA VAL A 100 -13.93 8.80 4.25
C VAL A 100 -13.51 10.28 4.33
N ALA A 101 -13.71 11.04 3.25
CA ALA A 101 -13.44 12.48 3.25
C ALA A 101 -14.23 13.23 4.33
N SER A 102 -15.48 12.83 4.59
CA SER A 102 -16.32 13.44 5.64
C SER A 102 -15.79 13.23 7.05
N VAL A 103 -15.13 12.08 7.32
CA VAL A 103 -14.44 11.84 8.60
C VAL A 103 -13.28 12.82 8.75
N ALA A 104 -12.47 12.98 7.69
CA ALA A 104 -11.35 13.91 7.69
C ALA A 104 -11.79 15.38 7.87
N GLU A 105 -12.89 15.77 7.22
CA GLU A 105 -13.46 17.13 7.28
C GLU A 105 -13.83 17.57 8.70
N ALA A 106 -14.20 16.64 9.59
CA ALA A 106 -14.55 16.95 10.97
C ALA A 106 -13.45 17.73 11.73
N GLY A 107 -12.18 17.49 11.40
CA GLY A 107 -11.03 18.23 11.94
C GLY A 107 -10.49 19.33 11.03
N LEU A 108 -10.97 19.41 9.78
CA LEU A 108 -10.50 20.32 8.73
C LEU A 108 -11.70 20.89 7.93
N PRO A 109 -12.61 21.63 8.58
CA PRO A 109 -13.86 22.05 7.94
C PRO A 109 -13.62 23.03 6.79
N GLY A 110 -14.27 22.77 5.66
CA GLY A 110 -14.18 23.63 4.46
C GLY A 110 -12.96 23.38 3.58
N GLU A 111 -12.15 22.36 3.87
CA GLU A 111 -11.19 21.82 2.90
C GLU A 111 -11.93 21.05 1.80
N ASP A 112 -11.29 20.94 0.63
CA ASP A 112 -11.86 20.23 -0.50
C ASP A 112 -11.96 18.71 -0.21
N PRO A 113 -13.13 18.06 -0.41
CA PRO A 113 -13.29 16.64 -0.10
C PRO A 113 -12.32 15.74 -0.87
N THR A 114 -11.99 16.08 -2.12
CA THR A 114 -11.04 15.30 -2.93
C THR A 114 -9.63 15.41 -2.35
N GLU A 115 -9.20 16.62 -1.97
CA GLU A 115 -7.92 16.81 -1.27
C GLU A 115 -7.86 16.04 0.05
N LEU A 116 -8.94 16.07 0.85
CA LEU A 116 -9.05 15.31 2.10
C LEU A 116 -8.96 13.81 1.90
N PHE A 117 -9.66 13.28 0.88
CA PHE A 117 -9.59 11.87 0.52
C PHE A 117 -8.17 11.47 0.10
N LEU A 118 -7.56 12.22 -0.82
CA LEU A 118 -6.20 11.93 -1.29
C LEU A 118 -5.17 12.02 -0.16
N ARG A 119 -5.29 13.01 0.73
CA ARG A 119 -4.45 13.10 1.93
C ARG A 119 -4.63 11.89 2.84
N THR A 120 -5.86 11.43 3.03
CA THR A 120 -6.16 10.22 3.82
C THR A 120 -5.58 8.98 3.16
N LEU A 121 -5.68 8.85 1.83
CA LEU A 121 -5.09 7.73 1.09
C LEU A 121 -3.56 7.73 1.19
N ALA A 122 -2.91 8.89 1.19
CA ALA A 122 -1.47 8.98 1.41
C ALA A 122 -1.07 8.47 2.81
N ALA A 123 -1.86 8.82 3.84
CA ALA A 123 -1.66 8.30 5.20
C ALA A 123 -1.85 6.78 5.27
N CYS A 124 -2.71 6.19 4.43
CA CYS A 124 -2.90 4.74 4.35
C CYS A 124 -1.69 3.94 3.87
N VAL A 125 -0.74 4.57 3.19
CA VAL A 125 0.44 3.88 2.70
C VAL A 125 1.41 3.73 3.85
N ARG A 126 2.02 4.82 4.26
CA ARG A 126 2.86 4.90 5.44
C ARG A 126 2.97 6.33 5.86
N ILE A 127 2.93 6.49 7.17
CA ILE A 127 3.31 7.70 7.84
C ILE A 127 4.27 7.36 8.98
N ALA A 128 5.44 7.98 8.99
CA ALA A 128 6.40 7.78 10.07
C ALA A 128 5.82 8.25 11.41
N PRO A 129 6.16 7.64 12.57
CA PRO A 129 5.64 8.11 13.86
C PRO A 129 6.04 9.56 14.16
N GLU A 130 7.27 9.94 13.81
CA GLU A 130 7.87 11.25 14.08
C GLU A 130 8.17 12.01 12.78
N GLY A 131 8.54 13.28 12.92
CA GLY A 131 8.91 14.17 11.82
C GLY A 131 7.79 15.13 11.42
N ASP A 132 8.13 16.12 10.59
CA ASP A 132 7.20 17.20 10.20
C ASP A 132 6.00 16.68 9.38
N ARG A 133 6.14 15.50 8.77
CA ARG A 133 5.06 14.80 8.05
C ARG A 133 4.60 13.52 8.77
N GLY A 134 5.09 13.27 9.98
CA GLY A 134 4.79 12.07 10.75
C GLY A 134 3.41 12.09 11.41
N MET A 135 3.04 10.98 12.08
CA MET A 135 1.72 10.80 12.68
C MET A 135 1.38 11.93 13.63
N ALA A 136 2.33 12.31 14.49
CA ALA A 136 2.19 13.40 15.46
C ALA A 136 1.87 14.78 14.83
N SER A 137 2.25 15.01 13.57
CA SER A 137 1.95 16.27 12.87
C SER A 137 0.64 16.22 12.08
N GLN A 138 0.02 15.05 11.92
CA GLN A 138 -1.27 14.96 11.25
C GLN A 138 -2.44 15.34 12.16
N PRO A 139 -3.48 15.97 11.59
CA PRO A 139 -4.76 16.14 12.26
C PRO A 139 -5.33 14.79 12.70
N THR A 140 -5.93 14.76 13.90
CA THR A 140 -6.59 13.57 14.45
C THR A 140 -7.61 12.99 13.47
N SER A 141 -8.39 13.84 12.79
CA SER A 141 -9.40 13.41 11.82
C SER A 141 -8.83 12.69 10.60
N ILE A 142 -7.61 13.03 10.16
CA ILE A 142 -6.94 12.34 9.05
C ILE A 142 -6.50 10.94 9.48
N LEU A 143 -5.98 10.81 10.70
CA LEU A 143 -5.60 9.53 11.27
C LEU A 143 -6.81 8.61 11.50
N GLU A 144 -7.91 9.15 11.99
CA GLU A 144 -9.19 8.43 12.13
C GLU A 144 -9.74 8.00 10.77
N ALA A 145 -9.77 8.89 9.78
CA ALA A 145 -10.20 8.58 8.42
C ALA A 145 -9.32 7.50 7.77
N ALA A 146 -8.01 7.51 8.03
CA ALA A 146 -7.11 6.46 7.56
C ALA A 146 -7.45 5.11 8.19
N LEU A 147 -7.75 5.04 9.49
CA LEU A 147 -8.19 3.79 10.12
C LEU A 147 -9.53 3.27 9.57
N VAL A 148 -10.42 4.17 9.11
CA VAL A 148 -11.65 3.78 8.41
C VAL A 148 -11.34 3.21 7.02
N LEU A 149 -10.50 3.88 6.25
CA LEU A 149 -10.19 3.50 4.86
C LEU A 149 -9.32 2.24 4.77
N CYS A 150 -8.32 2.10 5.64
CA CYS A 150 -7.30 1.06 5.56
C CYS A 150 -6.97 0.46 6.95
N PRO A 151 -7.94 -0.18 7.62
CA PRO A 151 -7.74 -0.76 8.96
C PRO A 151 -6.66 -1.86 8.99
N GLU A 152 -6.37 -2.47 7.83
CA GLU A 152 -5.35 -3.53 7.69
C GLU A 152 -3.96 -3.00 7.31
N ALA A 153 -3.78 -1.67 7.21
CA ALA A 153 -2.48 -1.08 6.89
C ALA A 153 -1.40 -1.57 7.88
N PRO A 154 -0.16 -1.87 7.45
CA PRO A 154 0.86 -2.43 8.35
C PRO A 154 1.23 -1.54 9.54
N HIS A 155 0.86 -0.25 9.50
CA HIS A 155 1.09 0.73 10.54
C HIS A 155 -0.20 1.17 11.28
N ALA A 156 -1.36 0.57 11.01
CA ALA A 156 -2.64 0.94 11.63
C ALA A 156 -2.58 0.92 13.17
N GLY A 157 -2.00 -0.11 13.77
CA GLY A 157 -1.84 -0.17 15.24
C GLY A 157 -0.94 0.93 15.83
N LEU A 158 -0.04 1.51 15.04
CA LEU A 158 0.73 2.69 15.46
C LEU A 158 -0.13 3.96 15.42
N ILE A 159 -1.02 4.09 14.43
CA ILE A 159 -2.00 5.19 14.38
C ILE A 159 -2.95 5.10 15.58
N GLU A 160 -3.49 3.93 15.90
CA GLU A 160 -4.33 3.73 17.09
C GLU A 160 -3.61 4.13 18.38
N THR A 161 -2.34 3.74 18.50
CA THR A 161 -1.50 4.09 19.65
C THR A 161 -1.34 5.61 19.74
N GLU A 162 -0.98 6.28 18.64
CA GLU A 162 -0.83 7.73 18.57
C GLU A 162 -2.13 8.44 18.97
N LEU A 163 -3.28 8.03 18.43
CA LEU A 163 -4.59 8.61 18.75
C LEU A 163 -4.90 8.49 20.24
N GLY A 164 -4.64 7.33 20.86
CA GLY A 164 -4.82 7.15 22.30
C GLY A 164 -3.91 8.01 23.17
N THR A 165 -2.82 8.58 22.63
CA THR A 165 -1.99 9.55 23.37
C THR A 165 -2.55 10.98 23.36
N ARG A 166 -3.54 11.26 22.49
CA ARG A 166 -4.14 12.60 22.32
C ARG A 166 -5.36 12.84 23.20
N GLU A 167 -5.87 11.79 23.84
CA GLU A 167 -7.02 11.81 24.76
C GLU A 167 -6.69 12.34 26.17
#